data_AF-A0A6G7YFW5-F1
#
_entry.id   AF-A0A6G7YFW5-F1
#
_cell.length_a   1.000
_cell.length_b   1.000
_cell.length_c   1.000
_cell.angle_alpha   90.00
_cell.angle_beta   90.00
_cell.angle_gamma   90.00
#
_symmetry.space_group_name_H-M   'P 1'
#
loop_
_entity.id
_entity.type
_entity.pdbx_description
1 polymer ?
#
loop_
_entity_poly.entity_id
_entity_poly.type
_entity_poly.pdbx_seq_one_letter_code
_entity_poly.pdbx_strand_id
1 'polypeptide(L)'
;MTLLKDASAVARGLVGLDRRYSNIPGWQPLKDAGWLARAAETCATFAGYDEPDYTIDLRGWQPRRTLVEGPGLPGLTGVLQAQHNLLVHLGEFPDARSLRLVLDSQRIVSRDAATLDPRASAEWTDRASTYLRLIHATHDIGGMVGNGGPAAGQAALAASRIEQFRRAVQAGTATDESGALRHLAQLGREIDERITQVIQQGARERIYFARVPFPRVDKDAAGFVKPGRQRYVPMTADVCQELLELVRNELRPEAETPRAPKKAAASREELAAALVHRPEARRAQSGPAM
;
A
#
# COMPACT_ATOMS: atom_id res chain seq x y z
N MET A 1 5.84 22.64 -7.57
CA MET A 1 4.89 23.67 -8.03
C MET A 1 3.54 23.16 -8.49
N THR A 2 3.41 21.90 -8.92
CA THR A 2 2.15 21.30 -9.39
C THR A 2 0.97 21.48 -8.44
N LEU A 3 1.13 21.22 -7.13
CA LEU A 3 0.05 21.40 -6.15
C LEU A 3 -0.46 22.84 -6.07
N LEU A 4 0.43 23.83 -6.14
CA LEU A 4 0.06 25.23 -6.09
C LEU A 4 -0.74 25.62 -7.34
N LYS A 5 -0.34 25.11 -8.51
CA LYS A 5 -1.06 25.27 -9.77
C LYS A 5 -2.45 24.63 -9.70
N ASP A 6 -2.56 23.41 -9.17
CA ASP A 6 -3.84 22.71 -9.02
C ASP A 6 -4.78 23.44 -8.06
N ALA A 7 -4.27 23.86 -6.89
CA ALA A 7 -5.04 24.62 -5.91
C ALA A 7 -5.55 25.95 -6.51
N SER A 8 -4.71 26.63 -7.29
CA SER A 8 -5.09 27.85 -7.98
C SER A 8 -6.16 27.63 -9.06
N ALA A 9 -6.09 26.51 -9.79
CA ALA A 9 -7.08 26.13 -10.79
C ALA A 9 -8.45 25.85 -10.15
N VAL A 10 -8.46 25.12 -9.03
CA VAL A 10 -9.68 24.86 -8.23
C VAL A 10 -10.27 26.17 -7.71
N ALA A 11 -9.46 27.06 -7.15
CA ALA A 11 -9.93 28.36 -6.65
C ALA A 11 -10.54 29.22 -7.77
N ARG A 12 -9.93 29.25 -8.96
CA ARG A 12 -10.49 29.92 -10.14
C ARG A 12 -11.82 29.31 -10.57
N GLY A 13 -11.94 27.98 -10.53
CA GLY A 13 -13.19 27.27 -10.79
C GLY A 13 -14.29 27.69 -9.82
N LEU A 14 -14.00 27.70 -8.51
CA LEU A 14 -14.95 28.13 -7.48
C LEU A 14 -15.43 29.57 -7.68
N VAL A 15 -14.51 30.51 -7.94
CA VAL A 15 -14.88 31.91 -8.25
C VAL A 15 -15.72 31.99 -9.53
N GLY A 16 -15.40 31.20 -10.55
CA GLY A 16 -16.17 31.13 -11.79
C GLY A 16 -17.60 30.62 -11.56
N LEU A 17 -17.76 29.57 -10.74
CA LEU A 17 -19.06 29.03 -10.35
C LEU A 17 -19.86 30.02 -9.51
N ASP A 18 -19.21 30.71 -8.56
CA ASP A 18 -19.84 31.73 -7.72
C ASP A 18 -20.43 32.88 -8.55
N ARG A 19 -19.68 33.36 -9.55
CA ARG A 19 -20.16 34.37 -10.50
C ARG A 19 -21.30 33.85 -11.37
N ARG A 20 -21.26 32.57 -11.76
CA ARG A 20 -22.27 31.97 -12.64
C ARG A 20 -23.60 31.75 -11.92
N TYR A 21 -23.55 31.39 -10.64
CA TYR A 21 -24.71 31.03 -9.84
C TYR A 21 -25.18 32.14 -8.89
N SER A 22 -24.58 33.33 -8.95
CA SER A 22 -24.93 34.50 -8.12
C SER A 22 -26.41 34.88 -8.17
N ASN A 23 -27.11 34.54 -9.26
CA ASN A 23 -28.52 34.87 -9.48
C ASN A 23 -29.48 33.75 -9.02
N ILE A 24 -28.98 32.65 -8.46
CA ILE A 24 -29.83 31.58 -7.91
C ILE A 24 -30.33 32.00 -6.51
N PRO A 25 -31.66 31.96 -6.25
CA PRO A 25 -32.20 32.25 -4.92
C PRO A 25 -31.59 31.34 -3.84
N GLY A 26 -31.15 31.94 -2.73
CA GLY A 26 -30.53 31.22 -1.61
C GLY A 26 -29.05 30.87 -1.80
N TRP A 27 -28.42 31.28 -2.92
CA TRP A 27 -26.98 31.13 -3.11
C TRP A 27 -26.18 31.95 -2.09
N GLN A 28 -25.19 31.34 -1.46
CA GLN A 28 -24.27 32.02 -0.54
C GLN A 28 -22.99 32.40 -1.29
N PRO A 29 -22.74 33.70 -1.53
CA PRO A 29 -21.59 34.12 -2.30
C PRO A 29 -20.28 33.89 -1.54
N LEU A 30 -19.20 33.65 -2.27
CA LEU A 30 -17.87 33.57 -1.68
C LEU A 30 -17.47 34.93 -1.09
N LYS A 31 -17.03 34.92 0.17
CA LYS A 31 -16.47 36.11 0.80
C LYS A 31 -15.19 36.51 0.07
N ASP A 32 -15.06 37.79 -0.27
CA ASP A 32 -13.89 38.37 -0.92
C ASP A 32 -13.48 37.67 -2.23
N ALA A 33 -14.46 37.20 -3.02
CA ALA A 33 -14.24 36.46 -4.27
C ALA A 33 -13.28 37.16 -5.26
N GLY A 34 -13.28 38.50 -5.29
CA GLY A 34 -12.36 39.28 -6.12
C GLY A 34 -10.89 39.18 -5.68
N TRP A 35 -10.63 39.13 -4.37
CA TRP A 35 -9.28 38.94 -3.83
C TRP A 35 -8.82 37.50 -4.07
N LEU A 36 -9.68 36.51 -3.81
CA LEU A 36 -9.40 35.10 -4.09
C LEU A 36 -9.07 34.88 -5.58
N ALA A 37 -9.80 35.54 -6.49
CA ALA A 37 -9.53 35.46 -7.93
C ALA A 37 -8.12 35.93 -8.28
N ARG A 38 -7.72 37.11 -7.77
CA ARG A 38 -6.39 37.69 -8.02
C ARG A 38 -5.28 36.85 -7.40
N ALA A 39 -5.48 36.38 -6.18
CA ALA A 39 -4.54 35.49 -5.50
C ALA A 39 -4.35 34.19 -6.29
N ALA A 40 -5.43 33.57 -6.73
CA ALA A 40 -5.38 32.35 -7.54
C ALA A 40 -4.70 32.59 -8.89
N GLU A 41 -4.97 33.70 -9.57
CA GLU A 41 -4.28 34.04 -10.82
C GLU A 41 -2.76 34.25 -10.61
N THR A 42 -2.38 34.94 -9.54
CA THR A 42 -0.97 35.15 -9.18
C THR A 42 -0.27 33.81 -8.90
N CYS A 43 -0.90 32.94 -8.11
CA CYS A 43 -0.37 31.60 -7.82
C CYS A 43 -0.27 30.73 -9.07
N ALA A 44 -1.25 30.82 -9.99
CA ALA A 44 -1.23 30.06 -11.24
C ALA A 44 -0.08 30.48 -12.15
N THR A 45 0.16 31.80 -12.26
CA THR A 45 1.28 32.34 -13.05
C THR A 45 2.62 31.97 -12.41
N PHE A 46 2.77 32.16 -11.10
CA PHE A 46 3.99 31.82 -10.38
C PHE A 46 4.32 30.32 -10.50
N ALA A 47 3.34 29.44 -10.30
CA ALA A 47 3.51 28.00 -10.42
C ALA A 47 3.69 27.51 -11.87
N GLY A 48 3.46 28.37 -12.86
CA GLY A 48 3.59 28.06 -14.28
C GLY A 48 5.02 28.14 -14.82
N TYR A 49 5.97 28.70 -14.07
CA TYR A 49 7.38 28.84 -14.49
C TYR A 49 8.19 27.54 -14.35
N ASP A 50 7.80 26.65 -13.46
CA ASP A 50 8.49 25.39 -13.20
C ASP A 50 7.88 24.23 -14.00
N GLU A 51 8.70 23.24 -14.37
CA GLU A 51 8.20 22.00 -14.93
C GLU A 51 7.28 21.26 -13.93
N PRO A 52 6.13 20.73 -14.38
CA PRO A 52 5.19 20.08 -13.50
C PRO A 52 5.69 18.69 -13.07
N ASP A 53 5.87 18.52 -11.77
CA ASP A 53 6.06 17.21 -11.14
C ASP A 53 4.70 16.59 -10.81
N TYR A 54 4.26 15.63 -11.62
CA TYR A 54 3.01 14.90 -11.44
C TYR A 54 3.11 13.68 -10.51
N THR A 55 4.30 13.40 -9.94
CA THR A 55 4.42 12.34 -8.92
C THR A 55 3.65 12.70 -7.64
N ILE A 56 3.29 13.97 -7.47
CA ILE A 56 2.44 14.45 -6.38
C ILE A 56 1.09 13.73 -6.29
N ASP A 57 0.56 13.24 -7.42
CA ASP A 57 -0.71 12.49 -7.47
C ASP A 57 -0.58 11.15 -6.73
N LEU A 58 0.63 10.60 -6.61
CA LEU A 58 0.89 9.39 -5.83
C LEU A 58 0.79 9.66 -4.32
N ARG A 59 0.93 10.92 -3.89
CA ARG A 59 0.83 11.35 -2.49
C ARG A 59 -0.54 11.94 -2.14
N GLY A 60 -1.43 12.07 -3.13
CA GLY A 60 -2.80 12.54 -2.95
C GLY A 60 -3.67 11.54 -2.18
N TRP A 61 -4.92 11.94 -1.93
CA TRP A 61 -5.92 11.04 -1.39
C TRP A 61 -6.10 9.83 -2.32
N GLN A 62 -5.97 8.62 -1.79
CA GLN A 62 -6.32 7.39 -2.48
C GLN A 62 -7.54 6.75 -1.82
N PRO A 63 -8.50 6.22 -2.59
CA PRO A 63 -9.62 5.50 -2.02
C PRO A 63 -9.08 4.34 -1.17
N ARG A 64 -9.66 4.17 0.03
CA ARG A 64 -9.29 3.07 0.92
C ARG A 64 -9.52 1.75 0.18
N ARG A 65 -8.51 0.89 0.17
CA ARG A 65 -8.63 -0.45 -0.41
C ARG A 65 -9.73 -1.21 0.32
N THR A 66 -10.68 -1.74 -0.44
CA THR A 66 -11.76 -2.59 0.07
C THR A 66 -11.46 -4.04 -0.25
N LEU A 67 -12.08 -4.94 0.53
CA LEU A 67 -12.03 -6.37 0.25
C LEU A 67 -12.67 -6.66 -1.11
N VAL A 68 -12.12 -7.64 -1.81
CA VAL A 68 -12.77 -8.26 -2.95
C VAL A 68 -13.67 -9.37 -2.42
N GLU A 69 -14.96 -9.06 -2.35
CA GLU A 69 -16.02 -9.98 -1.91
C GLU A 69 -16.37 -11.00 -3.00
N GLY A 70 -17.01 -12.09 -2.60
CA GLY A 70 -17.48 -13.14 -3.50
C GLY A 70 -16.71 -14.45 -3.40
N PRO A 71 -17.14 -15.48 -4.15
CA PRO A 71 -16.50 -16.79 -4.14
C PRO A 71 -15.04 -16.69 -4.61
N GLY A 72 -14.22 -17.60 -4.12
CA GLY A 72 -12.83 -17.69 -4.53
C GLY A 72 -12.70 -17.91 -6.04
N LEU A 73 -12.03 -16.99 -6.72
CA LEU A 73 -11.74 -17.15 -8.15
C LEU A 73 -10.78 -18.34 -8.36
N PRO A 74 -10.89 -19.08 -9.48
CA PRO A 74 -10.00 -20.20 -9.76
C PRO A 74 -8.61 -19.72 -10.19
N GLY A 75 -7.64 -20.64 -10.14
CA GLY A 75 -6.29 -20.43 -10.65
C GLY A 75 -5.53 -19.26 -10.00
N LEU A 76 -4.67 -18.61 -10.79
CA LEU A 76 -3.81 -17.53 -10.33
C LEU A 76 -4.60 -16.28 -9.92
N THR A 77 -5.76 -16.03 -10.51
CA THR A 77 -6.66 -14.93 -10.11
C THR A 77 -7.17 -15.11 -8.68
N GLY A 78 -7.41 -16.35 -8.24
CA GLY A 78 -7.72 -16.67 -6.85
C GLY A 78 -6.58 -16.35 -5.88
N VAL A 79 -5.33 -16.49 -6.32
CA VAL A 79 -4.15 -16.10 -5.54
C VAL A 79 -4.09 -14.57 -5.43
N LEU A 80 -4.30 -13.85 -6.53
CA LEU A 80 -4.33 -12.38 -6.55
C LEU A 80 -5.42 -11.83 -5.61
N GLN A 81 -6.62 -12.41 -5.65
CA GLN A 81 -7.71 -12.04 -4.74
C GLN A 81 -7.30 -12.21 -3.27
N ALA A 82 -6.69 -13.34 -2.92
CA ALA A 82 -6.26 -13.62 -1.56
C ALA A 82 -5.12 -12.69 -1.11
N GLN A 83 -4.14 -12.40 -1.98
CA GLN A 83 -3.04 -11.46 -1.70
C GLN A 83 -3.56 -10.02 -1.53
N HIS A 84 -4.52 -9.59 -2.36
CA HIS A 84 -5.16 -8.29 -2.19
C HIS A 84 -5.90 -8.19 -0.86
N ASN A 85 -6.71 -9.20 -0.51
CA ASN A 85 -7.46 -9.21 0.75
C ASN A 85 -6.52 -9.30 1.97
N LEU A 86 -5.40 -10.03 1.86
CA LEU A 86 -4.33 -10.01 2.86
C LEU A 86 -3.82 -8.58 3.08
N LEU A 87 -3.50 -7.86 2.01
CA LEU A 87 -2.99 -6.50 2.11
C LEU A 87 -4.00 -5.53 2.75
N VAL A 88 -5.30 -5.72 2.47
CA VAL A 88 -6.38 -4.98 3.16
C VAL A 88 -6.39 -5.28 4.67
N HIS A 89 -6.29 -6.56 5.05
CA HIS A 89 -6.30 -6.96 6.47
C HIS A 89 -5.03 -6.61 7.23
N LEU A 90 -3.87 -6.53 6.56
CA LEU A 90 -2.64 -5.95 7.14
C LEU A 90 -2.78 -4.45 7.41
N GLY A 91 -3.89 -3.82 7.00
CA GLY A 91 -4.34 -2.53 7.51
C GLY A 91 -4.44 -2.49 9.03
N GLU A 92 -4.77 -3.63 9.66
CA GLU A 92 -4.81 -3.81 11.11
C GLU A 92 -3.51 -4.46 11.62
N PHE A 93 -3.16 -4.17 12.86
CA PHE A 93 -1.95 -4.70 13.48
C PHE A 93 -2.13 -6.19 13.82
N PRO A 94 -1.30 -7.12 13.30
CA PRO A 94 -1.42 -8.54 13.60
C PRO A 94 -0.74 -8.91 14.94
N ASP A 95 -1.30 -9.88 15.65
CA ASP A 95 -0.59 -10.53 16.75
C ASP A 95 0.64 -11.32 16.21
N ALA A 96 1.58 -11.65 17.09
CA ALA A 96 2.85 -12.24 16.66
C ALA A 96 2.69 -13.62 16.01
N ARG A 97 1.68 -14.41 16.41
CA ARG A 97 1.43 -15.73 15.82
C ARG A 97 0.89 -15.57 14.40
N SER A 98 -0.08 -14.69 14.23
CA SER A 98 -0.64 -14.38 12.91
C SER A 98 0.40 -13.80 11.96
N LEU A 99 1.28 -12.92 12.46
CA LEU A 99 2.40 -12.39 11.68
C LEU A 99 3.30 -13.52 11.15
N ARG A 100 3.72 -14.46 12.00
CA ARG A 100 4.55 -15.59 11.55
C ARG A 100 3.87 -16.44 10.48
N LEU A 101 2.56 -16.66 10.61
CA LEU A 101 1.79 -17.39 9.59
C LEU A 101 1.72 -16.63 8.27
N VAL A 102 1.60 -15.31 8.31
CA VAL A 102 1.72 -14.46 7.11
C VAL A 102 3.11 -14.60 6.48
N LEU A 103 4.18 -14.53 7.26
CA LEU A 103 5.56 -14.67 6.76
C LEU A 103 5.79 -16.02 6.07
N ASP A 104 5.36 -17.13 6.68
CA ASP A 104 5.49 -18.46 6.07
C ASP A 104 4.65 -18.61 4.80
N SER A 105 3.43 -18.07 4.80
CA SER A 105 2.59 -18.06 3.61
C SER A 105 3.21 -17.27 2.46
N GLN A 106 3.84 -16.13 2.74
CA GLN A 106 4.56 -15.35 1.73
C GLN A 106 5.82 -16.03 1.22
N ARG A 107 6.52 -16.79 2.08
CA ARG A 107 7.62 -17.67 1.65
C ARG A 107 7.15 -18.71 0.63
N ILE A 108 6.04 -19.38 0.91
CA ILE A 108 5.44 -20.40 0.02
C ILE A 108 5.04 -19.78 -1.32
N VAL A 109 4.36 -18.62 -1.28
CA VAL A 109 3.95 -17.91 -2.49
C VAL A 109 5.14 -17.51 -3.35
N SER A 110 6.20 -16.98 -2.73
CA SER A 110 7.40 -16.57 -3.45
C SER A 110 8.13 -17.78 -4.06
N ARG A 111 8.28 -18.87 -3.30
CA ARG A 111 8.88 -20.12 -3.78
C ARG A 111 8.15 -20.68 -5.00
N ASP A 112 6.83 -20.74 -4.94
CA ASP A 112 6.03 -21.32 -6.03
C ASP A 112 5.95 -20.38 -7.23
N ALA A 113 5.90 -19.06 -7.01
CA ALA A 113 6.01 -18.07 -8.07
C ALA A 113 7.35 -18.14 -8.81
N ALA A 114 8.46 -18.45 -8.13
CA ALA A 114 9.77 -18.64 -8.77
C ALA A 114 9.77 -19.78 -9.80
N THR A 115 8.91 -20.80 -9.61
CA THR A 115 8.75 -21.92 -10.56
C THR A 115 7.86 -21.54 -11.74
N LEU A 116 6.86 -20.68 -11.50
CA LEU A 116 5.85 -20.27 -12.47
C LEU A 116 6.30 -19.10 -13.36
N ASP A 117 7.23 -18.27 -12.87
CA ASP A 117 7.78 -17.14 -13.62
C ASP A 117 9.30 -17.32 -13.85
N PRO A 118 9.71 -18.02 -14.93
CA PRO A 118 11.12 -18.18 -15.26
C PRO A 118 11.86 -16.85 -15.46
N ARG A 119 11.16 -15.76 -15.82
CA ARG A 119 11.78 -14.46 -16.09
C ARG A 119 12.15 -13.72 -14.81
N ALA A 120 11.35 -13.89 -13.76
CA ALA A 120 11.58 -13.28 -12.44
C ALA A 120 11.98 -14.33 -11.37
N SER A 121 12.41 -15.52 -11.78
CA SER A 121 12.68 -16.65 -10.88
C SER A 121 13.71 -16.32 -9.80
N ALA A 122 14.77 -15.58 -10.16
CA ALA A 122 15.80 -15.15 -9.21
C ALA A 122 15.24 -14.21 -8.13
N GLU A 123 14.46 -13.19 -8.54
CA GLU A 123 13.82 -12.23 -7.61
C GLU A 123 12.86 -12.95 -6.65
N TRP A 124 12.05 -13.87 -7.17
CA TRP A 124 11.13 -14.67 -6.35
C TRP A 124 11.85 -15.60 -5.37
N THR A 125 12.97 -16.19 -5.81
CA THR A 125 13.80 -17.06 -4.96
C THR A 125 14.46 -16.25 -3.84
N ASP A 126 14.99 -15.07 -4.17
CA ASP A 126 15.56 -14.15 -3.19
C ASP A 126 14.51 -13.73 -2.15
N ARG A 127 13.32 -13.28 -2.61
CA ARG A 127 12.18 -12.96 -1.74
C ARG A 127 11.81 -14.13 -0.83
N ALA A 128 11.73 -15.35 -1.35
CA ALA A 128 11.45 -16.54 -0.54
C ALA A 128 12.53 -16.79 0.53
N SER A 129 13.79 -16.56 0.21
CA SER A 129 14.92 -16.70 1.13
C SER A 129 14.88 -15.65 2.25
N THR A 130 14.52 -14.41 1.92
CA THR A 130 14.34 -13.31 2.88
C THR A 130 13.22 -13.64 3.85
N TYR A 131 12.07 -14.15 3.36
CA TYR A 131 11.00 -14.61 4.24
C TYR A 131 11.41 -15.76 5.15
N LEU A 132 12.23 -16.70 4.68
CA LEU A 132 12.75 -17.77 5.53
C LEU A 132 13.59 -17.22 6.69
N ARG A 133 14.46 -16.24 6.42
CA ARG A 133 15.25 -15.55 7.44
C ARG A 133 14.37 -14.78 8.43
N LEU A 134 13.33 -14.11 7.94
CA LEU A 134 12.35 -13.43 8.80
C LEU A 134 11.59 -14.40 9.72
N ILE A 135 11.22 -15.59 9.24
CA ILE A 135 10.57 -16.62 10.05
C ILE A 135 11.50 -17.05 11.20
N HIS A 136 12.78 -17.27 10.92
CA HIS A 136 13.76 -17.60 11.96
C HIS A 136 13.94 -16.44 12.95
N ALA A 137 14.11 -15.21 12.46
CA ALA A 137 14.28 -14.03 13.30
C ALA A 137 13.04 -13.69 14.16
N THR A 138 11.86 -14.14 13.75
CA THR A 138 10.60 -13.94 14.49
C THR A 138 10.22 -15.11 15.41
N HIS A 139 11.01 -16.20 15.44
CA HIS A 139 10.69 -17.42 16.18
C HIS A 139 10.46 -17.17 17.68
N ASP A 140 11.27 -16.31 18.29
CA ASP A 140 11.20 -15.97 19.71
C ASP A 140 10.32 -14.76 20.03
N ILE A 141 9.60 -14.22 19.04
CA ILE A 141 8.82 -12.99 19.21
C ILE A 141 7.36 -13.29 19.56
N GLY A 142 6.95 -12.97 20.78
CA GLY A 142 5.57 -13.02 21.23
C GLY A 142 4.87 -11.65 21.17
N GLY A 143 3.55 -11.65 21.32
CA GLY A 143 2.72 -10.44 21.39
C GLY A 143 1.28 -10.79 21.05
N MET A 144 0.34 -10.41 21.93
CA MET A 144 -1.09 -10.72 21.80
C MET A 144 -1.94 -9.54 21.37
N VAL A 145 -1.34 -8.37 21.16
CA VAL A 145 -2.07 -7.17 20.77
C VAL A 145 -2.34 -7.22 19.26
N GLY A 146 -3.58 -6.95 18.89
CA GLY A 146 -4.03 -6.97 17.50
C GLY A 146 -4.89 -8.19 17.15
N ASN A 147 -5.49 -8.16 15.96
CA ASN A 147 -6.23 -9.29 15.40
C ASN A 147 -5.66 -9.59 14.01
N GLY A 148 -4.70 -10.50 13.95
CA GLY A 148 -4.10 -10.90 12.67
C GLY A 148 -4.81 -12.07 11.98
N GLY A 149 -5.87 -12.63 12.58
CA GLY A 149 -6.54 -13.83 12.09
C GLY A 149 -7.02 -13.73 10.64
N PRO A 150 -7.74 -12.66 10.25
CA PRO A 150 -8.18 -12.48 8.87
C PRO A 150 -7.01 -12.37 7.87
N ALA A 151 -5.96 -11.62 8.22
CA ALA A 151 -4.75 -11.51 7.40
C ALA A 151 -4.09 -12.87 7.22
N ALA A 152 -3.86 -13.59 8.32
CA ALA A 152 -3.26 -14.91 8.30
C ALA A 152 -4.09 -15.94 7.51
N GLY A 153 -5.43 -15.86 7.60
CA GLY A 153 -6.34 -16.69 6.82
C GLY A 153 -6.22 -16.45 5.31
N GLN A 154 -6.18 -15.18 4.88
CA GLN A 154 -5.97 -14.84 3.46
C GLN A 154 -4.57 -15.22 2.97
N ALA A 155 -3.55 -15.08 3.82
CA ALA A 155 -2.19 -15.50 3.49
C ALA A 155 -2.13 -17.02 3.27
N ALA A 156 -2.67 -17.81 4.20
CA ALA A 156 -2.72 -19.26 4.09
C ALA A 156 -3.54 -19.71 2.86
N LEU A 157 -4.63 -19.01 2.55
CA LEU A 157 -5.42 -19.26 1.35
C LEU A 157 -4.63 -18.99 0.07
N ALA A 158 -3.86 -17.89 0.02
CA ALA A 158 -3.00 -17.57 -1.11
C ALA A 158 -1.91 -18.66 -1.31
N ALA A 159 -1.28 -19.09 -0.22
CA ALA A 159 -0.27 -20.16 -0.22
C ALA A 159 -0.85 -21.51 -0.70
N SER A 160 -2.03 -21.89 -0.22
CA SER A 160 -2.69 -23.12 -0.68
C SER A 160 -3.05 -23.05 -2.17
N ARG A 161 -3.56 -21.91 -2.64
CA ARG A 161 -3.99 -21.73 -4.04
C ARG A 161 -2.82 -21.72 -5.02
N ILE A 162 -1.72 -21.05 -4.69
CA ILE A 162 -0.55 -21.01 -5.58
C ILE A 162 0.11 -22.39 -5.69
N GLU A 163 0.16 -23.17 -4.59
CA GLU A 163 0.63 -24.55 -4.63
C GLU A 163 -0.26 -25.44 -5.52
N GLN A 164 -1.57 -25.29 -5.42
CA GLN A 164 -2.52 -26.00 -6.28
C GLN A 164 -2.34 -25.59 -7.75
N PHE A 165 -2.22 -24.30 -8.03
CA PHE A 165 -2.01 -23.78 -9.38
C PHE A 165 -0.71 -24.29 -9.99
N ARG A 166 0.40 -24.26 -9.23
CA ARG A 166 1.70 -24.81 -9.65
C ARG A 166 1.60 -26.29 -10.02
N ARG A 167 0.88 -27.09 -9.23
CA ARG A 167 0.65 -28.51 -9.56
C ARG A 167 -0.16 -28.66 -10.85
N ALA A 168 -1.17 -27.81 -11.08
CA ALA A 168 -1.97 -27.84 -12.31
C ALA A 168 -1.15 -27.49 -13.56
N VAL A 169 -0.29 -26.47 -13.46
CA VAL A 169 0.63 -26.08 -14.55
C VAL A 169 1.60 -27.22 -14.86
N GLN A 170 2.19 -27.85 -13.83
CA GLN A 170 3.07 -29.02 -14.01
C GLN A 170 2.36 -30.22 -14.64
N ALA A 171 1.07 -30.39 -14.37
CA ALA A 171 0.25 -31.43 -14.98
C ALA A 171 -0.25 -31.08 -16.39
N GLY A 172 0.06 -29.88 -16.90
CA GLY A 172 -0.39 -29.39 -18.21
C GLY A 172 -1.88 -29.05 -18.27
N THR A 173 -2.56 -28.89 -17.11
CA THR A 173 -4.00 -28.59 -17.04
C THR A 173 -4.30 -27.11 -16.84
N ALA A 174 -3.27 -26.29 -16.67
CA ALA A 174 -3.35 -24.83 -16.59
C ALA A 174 -2.17 -24.19 -17.33
N THR A 175 -2.36 -22.95 -17.80
CA THR A 175 -1.34 -22.17 -18.50
C THR A 175 -0.97 -20.92 -17.70
N ASP A 176 0.30 -20.57 -17.72
CA ASP A 176 0.82 -19.39 -17.03
C ASP A 176 0.41 -18.09 -17.73
N GLU A 177 -0.40 -17.28 -17.05
CA GLU A 177 -0.76 -15.94 -17.52
C GLU A 177 0.31 -14.93 -17.06
N SER A 178 1.27 -14.60 -17.93
CA SER A 178 2.37 -13.65 -17.60
C SER A 178 1.89 -12.27 -17.12
N GLY A 179 0.65 -11.88 -17.45
CA GLY A 179 0.02 -10.68 -16.89
C GLY A 179 -0.26 -10.80 -15.40
N ALA A 180 -0.85 -11.91 -14.96
CA ALA A 180 -1.23 -12.14 -13.57
C ALA A 180 0.01 -12.31 -12.66
N LEU A 181 1.09 -12.93 -13.14
CA LEU A 181 2.35 -13.04 -12.38
C LEU A 181 3.01 -11.67 -12.11
N ARG A 182 2.96 -10.74 -13.07
CA ARG A 182 3.43 -9.36 -12.85
C ARG A 182 2.58 -8.62 -11.81
N HIS A 183 1.26 -8.82 -11.81
CA HIS A 183 0.39 -8.25 -10.78
C HIS A 183 0.66 -8.87 -9.41
N LEU A 184 0.98 -10.18 -9.36
CA LEU A 184 1.37 -10.85 -8.13
C LEU A 184 2.68 -10.27 -7.58
N ALA A 185 3.67 -9.99 -8.43
CA ALA A 185 4.91 -9.32 -8.04
C ALA A 185 4.63 -7.94 -7.45
N GLN A 186 3.74 -7.16 -8.06
CA GLN A 186 3.35 -5.85 -7.55
C GLN A 186 2.68 -5.94 -6.17
N LEU A 187 1.70 -6.84 -5.99
CA LEU A 187 1.08 -7.06 -4.68
C LEU A 187 2.08 -7.55 -3.64
N GLY A 188 3.03 -8.40 -4.05
CA GLY A 188 4.12 -8.88 -3.22
C GLY A 188 4.93 -7.73 -2.62
N ARG A 189 5.37 -6.78 -3.45
CA ARG A 189 6.12 -5.59 -2.99
C ARG A 189 5.33 -4.73 -2.01
N GLU A 190 4.02 -4.56 -2.24
CA GLU A 190 3.16 -3.77 -1.36
C GLU A 190 2.94 -4.46 -0.01
N ILE A 191 2.88 -5.80 0.00
CA ILE A 191 2.83 -6.60 1.22
C ILE A 191 4.16 -6.54 1.97
N ASP A 192 5.29 -6.61 1.26
CA ASP A 192 6.63 -6.50 1.84
C ASP A 192 6.81 -5.16 2.56
N GLU A 193 6.40 -4.06 1.91
CA GLU A 193 6.35 -2.72 2.50
C GLU A 193 5.44 -2.67 3.74
N ARG A 194 4.25 -3.30 3.66
CA ARG A 194 3.31 -3.28 4.78
C ARG A 194 3.80 -4.09 5.99
N ILE A 195 4.38 -5.26 5.76
CA ILE A 195 5.02 -6.07 6.80
C ILE A 195 6.18 -5.30 7.43
N THR A 196 6.95 -4.59 6.62
CA THR A 196 8.01 -3.70 7.10
C THR A 196 7.49 -2.66 8.08
N GLN A 197 6.41 -1.96 7.70
CA GLN A 197 5.75 -0.98 8.56
C GLN A 197 5.23 -1.61 9.86
N VAL A 198 4.57 -2.76 9.79
CA VAL A 198 4.02 -3.48 10.95
C VAL A 198 5.13 -3.84 11.94
N ILE A 199 6.23 -4.44 11.48
CA ILE A 199 7.33 -4.87 12.37
C ILE A 199 8.01 -3.65 13.00
N GLN A 200 8.28 -2.60 12.21
CA GLN A 200 8.89 -1.37 12.73
C GLN A 200 7.98 -0.64 13.72
N GLN A 201 6.67 -0.56 13.44
CA GLN A 201 5.69 0.01 14.35
C GLN A 201 5.62 -0.81 15.65
N GLY A 202 5.58 -2.13 15.56
CA GLY A 202 5.59 -3.02 16.71
C GLY A 202 6.80 -2.85 17.61
N ALA A 203 7.97 -2.55 17.02
CA ALA A 203 9.20 -2.24 17.76
C ALA A 203 9.08 -0.87 18.45
N ARG A 204 8.65 0.15 17.70
CA ARG A 204 8.54 1.54 18.18
C ARG A 204 7.54 1.65 19.32
N GLU A 205 6.39 0.99 19.20
CA GLU A 205 5.31 1.00 20.18
C GLU A 205 5.48 -0.05 21.29
N ARG A 206 6.54 -0.87 21.22
CA ARG A 206 6.87 -1.90 22.23
C ARG A 206 5.75 -2.94 22.43
N ILE A 207 5.09 -3.30 21.33
CA ILE A 207 3.94 -4.21 21.33
C ILE A 207 4.36 -5.68 21.18
N TYR A 208 5.45 -5.93 20.47
CA TYR A 208 6.07 -7.25 20.38
C TYR A 208 7.14 -7.42 21.45
N PHE A 209 7.33 -8.67 21.89
CA PHE A 209 8.25 -9.06 22.95
C PHE A 209 9.13 -10.21 22.49
N ALA A 210 10.44 -10.10 22.63
CA ALA A 210 11.37 -11.19 22.38
C ALA A 210 11.56 -12.04 23.64
N ARG A 211 11.58 -13.35 23.45
CA ARG A 211 11.92 -14.34 24.47
C ARG A 211 13.44 -14.45 24.55
N VAL A 212 14.03 -13.92 25.62
CA VAL A 212 15.48 -13.94 25.86
C VAL A 212 15.85 -14.90 27.00
N PRO A 213 16.93 -15.69 26.88
CA PRO A 213 17.44 -16.48 27.99
C PRO A 213 17.98 -15.54 29.07
N PHE A 214 17.64 -15.81 30.33
CA PHE A 214 18.13 -15.04 31.47
C PHE A 214 18.91 -15.94 32.44
N PRO A 215 20.23 -15.76 32.57
CA PRO A 215 21.04 -16.56 33.48
C PRO A 215 20.72 -16.17 34.92
N ARG A 216 20.25 -17.13 35.73
CA ARG A 216 20.15 -16.98 37.18
C ARG A 216 20.75 -18.22 37.84
N VAL A 217 21.68 -18.00 38.77
CA VAL A 217 22.22 -19.06 39.62
C VAL A 217 21.15 -19.43 40.64
N ASP A 218 20.38 -20.47 40.35
CA ASP A 218 19.41 -21.03 41.28
C ASP A 218 20.17 -21.82 42.36
N LYS A 219 20.40 -21.24 43.54
CA LYS A 219 21.24 -21.88 44.58
C LYS A 219 20.58 -23.12 45.21
N ASP A 220 19.27 -23.30 44.99
CA ASP A 220 18.45 -24.29 45.72
C ASP A 220 18.02 -25.48 44.84
N ALA A 221 18.28 -25.44 43.53
CA ALA A 221 17.95 -26.53 42.62
C ALA A 221 19.00 -27.67 42.70
N ALA A 222 18.57 -28.86 43.13
CA ALA A 222 19.39 -30.07 43.13
C ALA A 222 19.61 -30.59 41.70
N GLY A 223 20.82 -30.44 41.17
CA GLY A 223 21.23 -30.93 39.85
C GLY A 223 22.40 -30.15 39.25
N PHE A 224 23.27 -30.82 38.50
CA PHE A 224 24.45 -30.20 37.85
C PHE A 224 24.08 -29.34 36.63
N VAL A 225 22.90 -29.55 36.03
CA VAL A 225 22.39 -28.77 34.89
C VAL A 225 21.13 -28.04 35.34
N LYS A 226 21.20 -26.70 35.41
CA LYS A 226 20.05 -25.85 35.76
C LYS A 226 19.34 -25.42 34.48
N PRO A 227 18.02 -25.61 34.34
CA PRO A 227 17.30 -25.16 33.15
C PRO A 227 17.35 -23.63 33.06
N GLY A 228 17.73 -23.11 31.89
CA GLY A 228 17.73 -21.67 31.64
C GLY A 228 16.31 -21.12 31.74
N ARG A 229 16.09 -20.06 32.55
CA ARG A 229 14.81 -19.35 32.58
C ARG A 229 14.73 -18.36 31.43
N GLN A 230 13.52 -18.11 30.94
CA GLN A 230 13.25 -17.17 29.85
C GLN A 230 12.56 -15.92 30.40
N ARG A 231 12.88 -14.76 29.84
CA ARG A 231 12.19 -13.49 30.08
C ARG A 231 11.68 -12.93 28.76
N TYR A 232 10.51 -12.32 28.79
CA TYR A 232 10.00 -11.55 27.66
C TYR A 232 10.38 -10.08 27.84
N VAL A 233 11.10 -9.53 26.87
CA VAL A 233 11.51 -8.13 26.84
C VAL A 233 10.98 -7.46 25.57
N PRO A 234 10.63 -6.17 25.60
CA PRO A 234 10.13 -5.49 24.40
C PRO A 234 11.09 -5.61 23.23
N MET A 235 10.54 -5.84 22.04
CA MET A 235 11.27 -5.84 20.78
C MET A 235 11.82 -4.43 20.52
N THR A 236 13.13 -4.28 20.59
CA THR A 236 13.84 -3.01 20.39
C THR A 236 15.05 -3.23 19.48
N ALA A 237 15.68 -2.16 19.01
CA ALA A 237 16.88 -2.22 18.18
C ALA A 237 17.98 -3.08 18.80
N ASP A 238 18.18 -2.99 20.11
CA ASP A 238 19.25 -3.71 20.81
C ASP A 238 18.95 -5.21 21.04
N VAL A 239 17.67 -5.59 21.01
CA VAL A 239 17.22 -6.96 21.30
C VAL A 239 16.98 -7.76 20.03
N CYS A 240 16.45 -7.11 18.99
CA CYS A 240 16.07 -7.74 17.72
C CYS A 240 16.69 -7.01 16.53
N GLN A 241 17.98 -6.66 16.64
CA GLN A 241 18.72 -5.94 15.61
C GLN A 241 18.63 -6.64 14.25
N GLU A 242 18.90 -7.94 14.21
CA GLU A 242 18.87 -8.75 12.97
C GLU A 242 17.50 -8.65 12.26
N LEU A 243 16.39 -8.80 13.01
CA LEU A 243 15.06 -8.67 12.44
C LEU A 243 14.82 -7.28 11.85
N LEU A 244 15.20 -6.23 12.57
CA LEU A 244 14.97 -4.85 12.14
C LEU A 244 15.86 -4.45 10.96
N GLU A 245 17.06 -5.01 10.87
CA GLU A 245 17.96 -4.85 9.72
C GLU A 245 17.46 -5.61 8.50
N LEU A 246 17.05 -6.88 8.66
CA LEU A 246 16.42 -7.69 7.59
C LEU A 246 15.25 -6.93 6.96
N VAL A 247 14.34 -6.45 7.80
CA VAL A 247 13.14 -5.76 7.36
C VAL A 247 13.47 -4.42 6.69
N ARG A 248 14.45 -3.67 7.19
CA ARG A 248 14.82 -2.37 6.64
C ARG A 248 15.60 -2.47 5.33
N ASN A 249 16.50 -3.43 5.23
CA ASN A 249 17.51 -3.48 4.18
C ASN A 249 17.20 -4.50 3.08
N GLU A 250 16.49 -5.59 3.41
CA GLU A 250 16.36 -6.75 2.52
C GLU A 250 14.92 -7.07 2.12
N LEU A 251 13.95 -6.83 3.01
CA LEU A 251 12.53 -7.03 2.67
C LEU A 251 12.01 -5.91 1.75
N ARG A 252 12.58 -4.71 1.84
CA ARG A 252 12.16 -3.55 1.05
C ARG A 252 12.94 -3.52 -0.27
N PRO A 253 12.32 -3.78 -1.43
CA PRO A 253 13.02 -3.61 -2.69
C PRO A 253 13.45 -2.15 -2.87
N GLU A 254 14.52 -1.94 -3.63
CA GLU A 254 15.00 -0.60 -3.99
C GLU A 254 13.84 0.18 -4.60
N ALA A 255 13.55 1.36 -4.04
CA ALA A 255 12.36 2.11 -4.39
C ALA A 255 12.40 2.47 -5.88
N GLU A 256 11.55 1.84 -6.70
CA GLU A 256 11.37 2.24 -8.09
C GLU A 256 11.05 3.75 -8.12
N THR A 257 11.75 4.48 -8.99
CA THR A 257 11.53 5.92 -9.12
C THR A 257 10.04 6.15 -9.43
N PRO A 258 9.31 6.89 -8.57
CA PRO A 258 7.88 7.05 -8.72
C PRO A 258 7.57 7.65 -10.10
N ARG A 259 6.76 6.94 -10.89
CA ARG A 259 6.30 7.42 -12.19
C ARG A 259 4.95 8.09 -12.04
N ALA A 260 4.83 9.30 -12.56
CA ALA A 260 3.56 10.01 -12.61
C ALA A 260 2.45 9.17 -13.28
N PRO A 261 1.19 9.29 -12.82
CA PRO A 261 0.06 8.65 -13.50
C PRO A 261 -0.04 9.10 -14.96
N LYS A 262 -0.25 8.16 -15.88
CA LYS A 262 -0.28 8.44 -17.34
C LYS A 262 -1.26 9.53 -17.77
N LYS A 263 -2.36 9.70 -17.02
CA LYS A 263 -3.43 10.67 -17.32
C LYS A 263 -3.26 12.02 -16.60
N ALA A 264 -2.23 12.19 -15.76
CA ALA A 264 -2.07 13.36 -14.89
C ALA A 264 -1.96 14.68 -15.66
N ALA A 265 -1.31 14.67 -16.82
CA ALA A 265 -1.20 15.83 -17.70
C ALA A 265 -2.53 16.11 -18.41
N ALA A 266 -3.10 15.09 -19.07
CA ALA A 266 -4.35 15.22 -19.83
C ALA A 266 -5.53 15.72 -18.97
N SER A 267 -5.69 15.21 -17.74
CA SER A 267 -6.76 15.65 -16.84
C SER A 267 -6.64 17.12 -16.43
N ARG A 268 -5.41 17.64 -16.29
CA ARG A 268 -5.14 19.05 -15.97
C ARG A 268 -5.33 19.94 -17.19
N GLU A 269 -5.02 19.46 -18.39
CA GLU A 269 -5.34 20.15 -19.64
C GLU A 269 -6.86 20.27 -19.83
N GLU A 270 -7.61 19.20 -19.58
CA GLU A 270 -9.08 19.22 -19.58
C GLU A 270 -9.65 20.23 -18.58
N LEU A 271 -9.11 20.27 -17.34
CA LEU A 271 -9.51 21.27 -16.34
C LEU A 271 -9.19 22.69 -16.80
N ALA A 272 -7.99 22.92 -17.34
CA ALA A 272 -7.60 24.23 -17.86
C ALA A 272 -8.52 24.69 -19.00
N ALA A 273 -8.86 23.79 -19.91
CA ALA A 273 -9.82 24.05 -20.98
C ALA A 273 -11.20 24.41 -20.42
N ALA A 274 -11.69 23.66 -19.42
CA ALA A 274 -12.98 23.94 -18.78
C ALA A 274 -13.02 25.31 -18.05
N LEU A 275 -11.91 25.72 -17.43
CA LEU A 275 -11.81 27.03 -16.75
C LEU A 275 -11.78 28.22 -17.72
N VAL A 276 -11.24 28.02 -18.92
CA VAL A 276 -11.17 29.05 -19.98
C VAL A 276 -12.45 29.07 -20.81
N HIS A 277 -13.19 27.95 -20.86
CA HIS A 277 -14.39 27.85 -21.68
C HIS A 277 -15.45 28.89 -21.29
N ARG A 278 -15.72 29.79 -22.24
CA ARG A 278 -16.79 30.79 -22.16
C ARG A 278 -18.00 30.20 -22.91
N PRO A 279 -19.18 30.05 -22.29
CA PRO A 279 -20.37 29.63 -23.03
C PRO A 279 -20.66 30.68 -24.11
N GLU A 280 -20.96 30.23 -25.33
CA GLU A 280 -21.39 31.12 -26.40
C GLU A 280 -22.58 31.95 -25.93
N ALA A 281 -22.56 33.26 -26.24
CA ALA A 281 -23.67 34.13 -25.90
C ALA A 281 -24.94 33.54 -26.51
N ARG A 282 -25.98 33.29 -25.68
CA ARG A 282 -27.33 33.01 -26.17
C ARG A 282 -27.66 34.12 -27.15
N ARG A 283 -27.67 33.82 -28.45
CA ARG A 283 -28.28 34.70 -29.45
C ARG A 283 -29.69 34.94 -28.95
N ALA A 284 -29.98 36.18 -28.57
CA ALA A 284 -31.35 36.62 -28.36
C ALA A 284 -32.10 36.24 -29.64
N GLN A 285 -33.00 35.27 -29.54
CA GLN A 285 -33.97 35.04 -30.59
C GLN A 285 -34.76 36.33 -30.69
N SER A 286 -34.44 37.16 -31.67
CA SER A 286 -35.30 38.24 -32.10
C SER A 286 -36.63 37.59 -32.45
N GLY A 287 -37.63 37.74 -31.58
CA GLY A 287 -39.00 37.36 -31.87
C GLY A 287 -39.46 38.08 -33.14
N PRO A 288 -40.34 37.46 -33.94
CA PRO A 288 -40.87 38.11 -35.12
C PRO A 288 -41.62 39.37 -34.69
N ALA A 289 -41.26 40.51 -35.29
CA ALA A 289 -42.05 41.72 -35.18
C ALA A 289 -43.42 41.47 -35.83
N MET A 290 -44.49 41.75 -35.09
CA MET A 290 -45.84 41.90 -35.64
C MET A 290 -45.93 43.18 -36.49
#